data_AF-A0A847AES9-F1
#
_entry.id   AF-A0A847AES9-F1
#
_cell.length_a   1.000
_cell.length_b   1.000
_cell.length_c   1.000
_cell.angle_alpha   90.00
_cell.angle_beta   90.00
_cell.angle_gamma   90.00
#
_symmetry.space_group_name_H-M   'P 1'
#
loop_
_entity.id
_entity.type
_entity.pdbx_description
1 polymer ?
#
loop_
_entity_poly.entity_id
_entity_poly.type
_entity_poly.pdbx_seq_one_letter_code
_entity_poly.pdbx_strand_id
1 'polypeptide(L)'
;MKILDDIQCYQGQLDYEGLQDLVKKLNHETNMNIHQGTGQVPLALFQKEKESLLALPSDRIMTLYKITQDHVKVSKDGFVSYKGSKYSVPSAYIGQTLFYEVIGQHLYLYDSTHEVACHPISLKKLNYLPEHYREHLGRTQPYIDDIAVRSAENLKKLGDLYHAAI
;
A
#
# COMPACT_ATOMS: atom_id res chain seq x y z
N MET A 1 6.91 4.52 32.78
CA MET A 1 6.74 3.37 31.86
C MET A 1 7.86 3.49 30.84
N LYS A 2 8.97 2.76 31.04
CA LYS A 2 10.28 3.07 30.42
C LYS A 2 10.33 3.00 28.88
N ILE A 3 9.47 2.20 28.25
CA ILE A 3 9.55 1.96 26.80
C ILE A 3 9.28 3.24 25.98
N LEU A 4 8.34 4.09 26.41
CA LEU A 4 8.10 5.36 25.73
C LEU A 4 9.28 6.32 25.93
N ASP A 5 9.90 6.32 27.10
CA ASP A 5 11.09 7.11 27.39
C ASP A 5 12.28 6.64 26.52
N ASP A 6 12.44 5.33 26.34
CA ASP A 6 13.46 4.72 25.47
C ASP A 6 13.26 5.11 24.00
N ILE A 7 12.01 5.17 23.52
CA ILE A 7 11.69 5.67 22.16
C ILE A 7 11.98 7.17 22.06
N GLN A 8 11.60 7.97 23.07
CA GLN A 8 11.81 9.42 23.07
C GLN A 8 13.29 9.80 23.01
N CYS A 9 14.20 8.98 23.53
CA CYS A 9 15.64 9.20 23.41
C CYS A 9 16.13 9.35 21.95
N TYR A 10 15.39 8.79 20.99
CA TYR A 10 15.72 8.82 19.56
C TYR A 10 14.91 9.87 18.77
N GLN A 11 14.22 10.79 19.45
CA GLN A 11 13.39 11.79 18.80
C GLN A 11 14.19 12.64 17.82
N GLY A 12 13.74 12.69 16.56
CA GLY A 12 14.39 13.43 15.48
C GLY A 12 15.65 12.77 14.92
N GLN A 13 16.03 11.58 15.39
CA GLN A 13 17.22 10.85 14.95
C GLN A 13 16.91 9.70 14.00
N LEU A 14 15.67 9.20 14.00
CA LEU A 14 15.25 8.06 13.20
C LEU A 14 14.24 8.52 12.13
N ASP A 15 14.37 7.93 10.94
CA ASP A 15 13.30 7.93 9.95
C ASP A 15 12.22 6.89 10.30
N TYR A 16 11.21 6.76 9.44
CA TYR A 16 10.10 5.86 9.71
C TYR A 16 10.52 4.39 9.81
N GLU A 17 11.40 3.94 8.91
CA GLU A 17 11.90 2.56 8.90
C GLU A 17 12.75 2.28 10.16
N GLY A 18 13.67 3.19 10.50
CA GLY A 18 14.47 3.09 11.71
C GLY A 18 13.63 3.07 12.99
N LEU A 19 12.54 3.87 13.04
CA LEU A 19 11.59 3.83 14.15
C LEU A 19 10.88 2.48 14.25
N GLN A 20 10.43 1.91 13.12
CA GLN A 20 9.79 0.59 13.12
C GLN A 20 10.74 -0.48 13.65
N ASP A 21 12.01 -0.45 13.26
CA ASP A 21 13.00 -1.42 13.71
C ASP A 21 13.35 -1.28 15.19
N LEU A 22 13.45 -0.04 15.69
CA LEU A 22 13.59 0.21 17.12
C LEU A 22 12.41 -0.37 17.90
N VAL A 23 11.18 -0.13 17.46
CA VAL A 23 9.97 -0.64 18.12
C VAL A 23 9.94 -2.18 18.11
N LYS A 24 10.29 -2.82 16.99
CA LYS A 24 10.41 -4.29 16.92
C LYS A 24 11.43 -4.82 17.92
N LYS A 25 12.60 -4.18 18.01
CA LYS A 25 13.66 -4.55 18.95
C LYS A 25 13.19 -4.44 20.40
N LEU A 26 12.66 -3.28 20.80
CA LEU A 26 12.17 -3.04 22.17
C LEU A 26 11.05 -4.00 22.55
N ASN A 27 10.14 -4.29 21.62
CA ASN A 27 9.07 -5.27 21.82
C ASN A 27 9.65 -6.68 22.07
N HIS A 28 10.64 -7.09 21.28
CA HIS A 28 11.30 -8.38 21.47
C HIS A 28 12.02 -8.47 22.81
N GLU A 29 12.82 -7.45 23.17
CA GLU A 29 13.55 -7.40 24.44
C GLU A 29 12.59 -7.45 25.64
N THR A 30 11.52 -6.66 25.60
CA THR A 30 10.49 -6.64 26.66
C THR A 30 9.85 -8.02 26.83
N ASN A 31 9.54 -8.69 25.73
CA ASN A 31 8.89 -10.01 25.74
C ASN A 31 9.84 -11.17 26.10
N MET A 32 11.16 -10.94 26.07
CA MET A 32 12.19 -11.88 26.52
C MET A 32 12.65 -11.65 27.96
N ASN A 33 12.39 -10.47 28.52
CA ASN A 33 12.72 -10.15 29.91
C ASN A 33 11.75 -10.81 30.89
N ILE A 34 12.23 -11.08 32.11
CA ILE A 34 11.39 -11.60 33.19
C ILE A 34 10.38 -10.52 33.59
N HIS A 35 9.09 -10.82 33.40
CA HIS A 35 8.02 -9.90 33.74
C HIS A 35 7.78 -9.91 35.26
N GLN A 36 7.76 -8.73 35.88
CA GLN A 36 7.75 -8.57 37.34
C GLN A 36 6.52 -9.18 38.01
N GLY A 37 5.35 -9.13 37.35
CA GLY A 37 4.10 -9.65 37.91
C GLY A 37 3.96 -11.17 37.84
N THR A 38 4.59 -11.81 36.84
CA THR A 38 4.46 -13.26 36.60
C THR A 38 5.72 -14.02 37.02
N GLY A 39 6.85 -13.33 37.21
CA GLY A 39 8.15 -13.94 37.50
C GLY A 39 8.69 -14.79 36.34
N GLN A 40 8.10 -14.70 35.15
CA GLN A 40 8.42 -15.52 33.99
C GLN A 40 8.65 -14.66 32.75
N VAL A 41 9.33 -15.24 31.76
CA VAL A 41 9.49 -14.62 30.43
C VAL A 41 8.17 -14.71 29.67
N PRO A 42 7.58 -13.59 29.21
CA PRO A 42 6.29 -13.57 28.50
C PRO A 42 6.23 -14.53 27.31
N LEU A 43 7.27 -14.59 26.46
CA LEU A 43 7.27 -15.49 25.31
C LEU A 43 7.27 -16.97 25.70
N ALA A 44 7.96 -17.34 26.78
CA ALA A 44 7.97 -18.72 27.28
C ALA A 44 6.62 -19.10 27.90
N LEU A 45 5.98 -18.17 28.62
CA LEU A 45 4.64 -18.36 29.18
C LEU A 45 3.59 -18.48 28.06
N PHE A 46 3.65 -17.60 27.06
CA PHE A 46 2.77 -17.61 25.90
C PHE A 46 2.80 -18.95 25.15
N GLN A 47 3.99 -19.57 24.99
CA GLN A 47 4.09 -20.89 24.36
C GLN A 47 3.26 -21.97 25.07
N LYS A 48 3.14 -21.90 26.40
CA LYS A 48 2.32 -22.83 27.19
C LYS A 48 0.83 -22.49 27.11
N GLU A 49 0.50 -21.20 27.14
CA GLU A 49 -0.88 -20.72 27.13
C GLU A 49 -1.54 -20.79 25.74
N LYS A 50 -0.73 -20.79 24.67
CA LYS A 50 -1.21 -20.75 23.28
C LYS A 50 -2.20 -21.87 22.95
N GLU A 51 -1.99 -23.05 23.51
CA GLU A 51 -2.87 -24.21 23.30
C GLU A 51 -4.24 -24.04 23.98
N SER A 52 -4.34 -23.16 24.97
CA SER A 52 -5.59 -22.84 25.68
C SER A 52 -6.41 -21.72 24.99
N LEU A 53 -5.89 -21.13 23.90
CA LEU A 53 -6.60 -20.08 23.17
C LEU A 53 -7.81 -20.67 22.45
N LEU A 54 -8.94 -19.96 22.53
CA LEU A 54 -10.12 -20.28 21.73
C LEU A 54 -9.88 -19.98 20.25
N ALA A 55 -10.65 -20.64 19.38
CA ALA A 55 -10.66 -20.31 17.96
C ALA A 55 -11.02 -18.84 17.72
N LEU A 56 -10.59 -18.30 16.58
CA LEU A 56 -10.94 -16.94 16.20
C LEU A 56 -12.46 -16.73 16.19
N PRO A 57 -12.95 -15.54 16.59
CA PRO A 57 -14.38 -15.24 16.54
C PRO A 57 -14.94 -15.38 15.12
N SER A 58 -16.27 -15.53 15.00
CA SER A 58 -16.93 -15.60 13.70
C SER A 58 -16.65 -14.37 12.82
N ASP A 59 -16.67 -14.56 11.49
CA ASP A 59 -16.49 -13.48 10.51
C ASP A 59 -17.39 -12.27 10.76
N ARG A 60 -18.61 -12.50 11.27
CA ARG A 60 -19.56 -11.44 11.62
C ARG A 60 -18.99 -10.48 12.67
N ILE A 61 -18.31 -11.00 13.69
CA ILE A 61 -17.69 -10.17 14.74
C ILE A 61 -16.41 -9.53 14.19
N MET A 62 -15.59 -10.29 13.47
CA MET A 62 -14.36 -9.76 12.88
C MET A 62 -14.62 -8.61 11.91
N THR A 63 -15.72 -8.66 11.15
CA THR A 63 -16.11 -7.61 10.20
C THR A 63 -16.38 -6.26 10.87
N LEU A 64 -16.77 -6.25 12.15
CA LEU A 64 -16.98 -5.00 12.92
C LEU A 64 -15.68 -4.23 13.16
N TYR A 65 -14.53 -4.89 13.07
CA TYR A 65 -13.21 -4.29 13.26
C TYR A 65 -12.43 -4.13 11.95
N LYS A 66 -13.03 -4.50 10.81
CA LYS A 66 -12.43 -4.26 9.50
C LYS A 66 -12.64 -2.80 9.11
N ILE A 67 -11.57 -2.15 8.67
CA ILE A 67 -11.67 -0.87 7.98
C ILE A 67 -12.50 -1.11 6.73
N THR A 68 -13.53 -0.29 6.50
CA THR A 68 -14.34 -0.41 5.29
C THR A 68 -13.48 -0.02 4.10
N GLN A 69 -13.37 -0.93 3.13
CA GLN A 69 -12.55 -0.77 1.95
C GLN A 69 -13.44 -0.63 0.73
N ASP A 70 -13.22 0.41 -0.06
CA ASP A 70 -13.88 0.57 -1.35
C ASP A 70 -13.11 -0.21 -2.41
N HIS A 71 -13.81 -1.08 -3.14
CA HIS A 71 -13.20 -1.95 -4.15
C HIS A 71 -13.39 -1.39 -5.56
N VAL A 72 -12.38 -1.60 -6.42
CA VAL A 72 -12.43 -1.24 -7.83
C VAL A 72 -11.76 -2.32 -8.68
N LYS A 73 -12.45 -2.73 -9.75
CA LYS A 73 -11.92 -3.71 -10.69
C LYS A 73 -11.03 -3.04 -11.73
N VAL A 74 -9.86 -3.63 -11.97
CA VAL A 74 -8.94 -3.20 -13.03
C VAL A 74 -9.49 -3.65 -14.38
N SER A 75 -9.62 -2.70 -15.31
CA SER A 75 -10.06 -2.96 -16.68
C SER A 75 -9.03 -3.75 -17.47
N LYS A 76 -9.45 -4.30 -18.62
CA LYS A 76 -8.53 -4.99 -19.56
C LYS A 76 -7.42 -4.07 -20.09
N ASP A 77 -7.66 -2.76 -20.08
CA ASP A 77 -6.73 -1.75 -20.56
C ASP A 77 -5.74 -1.30 -19.49
N GLY A 78 -5.76 -1.89 -18.28
CA GLY A 78 -4.83 -1.55 -17.19
C GLY A 78 -5.22 -0.30 -16.39
N PHE A 79 -6.52 -0.05 -16.21
CA PHE A 79 -7.00 1.12 -15.48
C PHE A 79 -8.05 0.78 -14.42
N VAL A 80 -8.08 1.59 -13.37
CA VAL A 80 -9.22 1.69 -12.45
C VAL A 80 -10.01 2.97 -12.74
N SER A 81 -11.31 2.94 -12.49
CA SER A 81 -12.18 4.11 -12.67
C SER A 81 -12.56 4.68 -11.31
N TYR A 82 -12.35 5.98 -11.13
CA TYR A 82 -12.74 6.70 -9.91
C TYR A 82 -13.29 8.08 -10.29
N LYS A 83 -14.50 8.40 -9.82
CA LYS A 83 -15.21 9.67 -10.08
C LYS A 83 -15.22 10.13 -11.56
N GLY A 84 -15.35 9.19 -12.49
CA GLY A 84 -15.44 9.48 -13.93
C GLY A 84 -14.09 9.73 -14.63
N SER A 85 -12.97 9.59 -13.90
CA SER A 85 -11.60 9.60 -14.40
C SER A 85 -11.01 8.19 -14.32
N LYS A 86 -10.06 7.87 -15.20
CA LYS A 86 -9.33 6.59 -15.19
C LYS A 86 -7.89 6.80 -14.71
N TYR A 87 -7.40 5.85 -13.92
CA TYR A 87 -6.06 5.88 -13.32
C TYR A 87 -5.31 4.59 -13.67
N SER A 88 -4.10 4.72 -14.22
CA SER A 88 -3.34 3.55 -14.66
C SER A 88 -2.80 2.74 -13.48
N VAL A 89 -2.70 1.44 -13.66
CA VAL A 89 -2.06 0.51 -12.71
C VAL A 89 -1.02 -0.34 -13.45
N PRO A 90 -0.07 -0.97 -12.75
CA PRO A 90 0.85 -1.92 -13.36
C PRO A 90 0.10 -3.06 -14.03
N SER A 91 0.62 -3.55 -15.15
CA SER A 91 -0.09 -4.51 -15.97
C SER A 91 -0.26 -5.90 -15.31
N ALA A 92 0.49 -6.17 -14.25
CA ALA A 92 0.31 -7.35 -13.39
C ALA A 92 -1.10 -7.42 -12.75
N TYR A 93 -1.77 -6.28 -12.56
CA TYR A 93 -3.05 -6.18 -11.88
C TYR A 93 -4.26 -6.19 -12.82
N ILE A 94 -4.07 -6.37 -14.13
CA ILE A 94 -5.17 -6.41 -15.11
C ILE A 94 -6.17 -7.50 -14.74
N GLY A 95 -7.45 -7.13 -14.66
CA GLY A 95 -8.55 -8.03 -14.32
C GLY A 95 -8.71 -8.35 -12.84
N GLN A 96 -7.76 -7.93 -12.00
CA GLN A 96 -7.82 -8.08 -10.55
C GLN A 96 -8.75 -7.03 -9.92
N THR A 97 -9.12 -7.23 -8.65
CA THR A 97 -9.87 -6.26 -7.85
C THR A 97 -8.93 -5.67 -6.82
N LEU A 98 -8.73 -4.36 -6.88
CA LEU A 98 -7.99 -3.61 -5.88
C LEU A 98 -8.97 -2.99 -4.89
N PHE A 99 -8.50 -2.56 -3.73
CA PHE A 99 -9.21 -1.56 -2.96
C PHE A 99 -8.48 -0.22 -3.05
N TYR A 100 -9.21 0.85 -2.79
CA TYR A 100 -8.66 2.19 -2.84
C TYR A 100 -9.03 2.98 -1.60
N GLU A 101 -8.18 3.93 -1.26
CA GLU A 101 -8.40 4.92 -0.23
C GLU A 101 -8.09 6.32 -0.77
N VAL A 102 -8.80 7.31 -0.25
CA VAL A 102 -8.61 8.71 -0.64
C VAL A 102 -8.12 9.45 0.58
N ILE A 103 -6.84 9.81 0.57
CA ILE A 103 -6.19 10.52 1.66
C ILE A 103 -5.73 11.86 1.12
N GLY A 104 -6.35 12.93 1.61
CA GLY A 104 -6.21 14.27 1.03
C GLY A 104 -6.70 14.31 -0.42
N GLN A 105 -5.81 14.68 -1.34
CA GLN A 105 -6.09 14.78 -2.79
C GLN A 105 -5.42 13.66 -3.60
N HIS A 106 -5.08 12.55 -2.96
CA HIS A 106 -4.47 11.39 -3.62
C HIS A 106 -5.36 10.15 -3.52
N LEU A 107 -5.42 9.41 -4.62
CA LEU A 107 -6.05 8.10 -4.73
C LEU A 107 -4.96 7.05 -4.57
N TYR A 108 -5.01 6.32 -3.46
CA TYR A 108 -4.13 5.21 -3.17
C TYR A 108 -4.82 3.91 -3.57
N LEU A 109 -4.10 3.04 -4.26
CA LEU A 109 -4.58 1.74 -4.72
C LEU A 109 -3.74 0.65 -4.09
N TYR A 110 -4.41 -0.38 -3.58
CA TYR A 110 -3.78 -1.45 -2.83
C TYR A 110 -4.24 -2.83 -3.28
N ASP A 111 -3.29 -3.77 -3.23
CA ASP A 111 -3.55 -5.20 -3.28
C ASP A 111 -3.27 -5.79 -1.90
N SER A 112 -4.35 -6.01 -1.14
CA SER A 112 -4.33 -6.43 0.26
C SER A 112 -3.54 -5.49 1.18
N THR A 113 -2.22 -5.64 1.27
CA THR A 113 -1.34 -4.82 2.12
C THR A 113 -0.29 -4.04 1.32
N HIS A 114 -0.19 -4.28 0.01
CA HIS A 114 0.84 -3.67 -0.83
C HIS A 114 0.27 -2.49 -1.61
N GLU A 115 0.95 -1.35 -1.55
CA GLU A 115 0.63 -0.21 -2.40
C GLU A 115 0.96 -0.53 -3.86
N VAL A 116 -0.07 -0.45 -4.71
CA VAL A 116 0.02 -0.72 -6.15
C VAL A 116 0.35 0.56 -6.91
N ALA A 117 -0.33 1.65 -6.56
CA ALA A 117 -0.15 2.95 -7.18
C ALA A 117 -0.75 4.06 -6.33
N CYS A 118 -0.17 5.25 -6.41
CA CYS A 118 -0.72 6.48 -5.85
C CYS A 118 -0.85 7.53 -6.96
N HIS A 119 -2.01 8.16 -7.06
CA HIS A 119 -2.30 9.18 -8.07
C HIS A 119 -2.86 10.46 -7.45
N PRO A 120 -2.44 11.64 -7.89
CA PRO A 120 -3.20 12.86 -7.59
C PRO A 120 -4.58 12.80 -8.26
N ILE A 121 -5.63 13.10 -7.51
CA ILE A 121 -7.00 13.15 -8.03
C ILE A 121 -7.12 14.35 -8.96
N SER A 122 -7.66 14.13 -10.15
CA SER A 122 -7.77 15.16 -11.18
C SER A 122 -9.04 14.97 -12.01
N LEU A 123 -9.43 16.03 -12.71
CA LEU A 123 -10.55 16.00 -13.67
C LEU A 123 -10.14 15.44 -15.04
N LYS A 124 -8.85 15.10 -15.24
CA LYS A 124 -8.36 14.52 -16.49
C LYS A 124 -8.99 13.13 -16.68
N LYS A 125 -9.50 12.88 -17.88
CA LYS A 125 -10.15 11.60 -18.20
C LYS A 125 -9.23 10.39 -18.08
N LEU A 126 -7.95 10.56 -18.44
CA LEU A 126 -6.92 9.54 -18.33
C LEU A 126 -5.75 10.08 -17.50
N ASN A 127 -5.39 9.37 -16.44
CA ASN A 127 -4.27 9.68 -15.56
C ASN A 127 -3.28 8.51 -15.63
N TYR A 128 -2.17 8.73 -16.34
CA TYR A 128 -1.10 7.76 -16.45
C TYR A 128 0.06 8.12 -15.51
N LEU A 129 0.54 7.12 -14.76
CA LEU A 129 1.92 7.14 -14.30
C LEU A 129 2.84 6.73 -15.45
N PRO A 130 3.93 7.49 -15.72
CA PRO A 130 4.85 7.21 -16.82
C PRO A 130 5.38 5.77 -16.82
N GLU A 131 5.64 5.23 -15.64
CA GLU A 131 6.18 3.89 -15.42
C GLU A 131 5.22 2.82 -15.96
N HIS A 132 3.93 2.96 -15.66
CA HIS A 132 2.89 2.05 -16.15
C HIS A 132 2.77 2.12 -17.67
N TYR A 133 2.74 3.33 -18.24
CA TYR A 133 2.64 3.49 -19.69
C TYR A 133 3.84 2.87 -20.41
N ARG A 134 5.05 3.09 -19.89
CA ARG A 134 6.29 2.51 -20.42
C ARG A 134 6.26 0.98 -20.36
N GLU A 135 5.82 0.41 -19.25
CA GLU A 135 5.66 -1.06 -19.10
C GLU A 135 4.67 -1.60 -20.15
N HIS A 136 3.49 -1.00 -20.26
CA HIS A 136 2.46 -1.39 -21.23
C HIS A 136 2.94 -1.28 -22.67
N LEU A 137 3.66 -0.20 -23.02
CA LEU A 137 4.23 -0.01 -24.35
C LEU A 137 5.27 -1.09 -24.66
N GLY A 138 6.17 -1.39 -23.72
CA GLY A 138 7.17 -2.43 -23.90
C GLY A 138 6.58 -3.83 -24.10
N ARG A 139 5.45 -4.13 -23.46
CA ARG A 139 4.73 -5.40 -23.66
C ARG A 139 4.04 -5.50 -25.02
N THR A 140 3.52 -4.38 -25.53
CA THR A 140 2.72 -4.36 -26.78
C THR A 140 3.57 -4.11 -28.02
N GLN A 141 4.72 -3.44 -27.88
CA GLN A 141 5.63 -3.06 -28.96
C GLN A 141 7.08 -3.38 -28.57
N PRO A 142 7.44 -4.68 -28.48
CA PRO A 142 8.73 -5.12 -27.94
C PRO A 142 9.94 -4.78 -28.82
N TYR A 143 9.72 -4.42 -30.09
CA TYR A 143 10.77 -4.13 -31.07
C TYR A 143 11.13 -2.63 -31.16
N ILE A 144 10.67 -1.80 -30.23
CA ILE A 144 11.01 -0.38 -30.22
C ILE A 144 12.39 -0.17 -29.61
N ASP A 145 13.27 0.46 -30.39
CA ASP A 145 14.68 0.68 -30.02
C ASP A 145 14.84 1.60 -28.79
N ASP A 146 13.90 2.54 -28.55
CA ASP A 146 13.88 3.39 -27.35
C ASP A 146 12.45 3.63 -26.81
N ILE A 147 11.99 2.67 -26.00
CA ILE A 147 10.66 2.71 -25.37
C ILE A 147 10.55 3.92 -24.42
N ALA A 148 11.64 4.36 -23.79
CA ALA A 148 11.61 5.48 -22.83
C ALA A 148 11.33 6.79 -23.54
N VAL A 149 12.05 7.11 -24.61
CA VAL A 149 11.80 8.32 -25.42
C VAL A 149 10.41 8.27 -26.03
N ARG A 150 10.03 7.11 -26.60
CA ARG A 150 8.73 6.97 -27.28
C ARG A 150 7.55 7.10 -26.32
N SER A 151 7.66 6.52 -25.12
CA SER A 151 6.63 6.64 -24.09
C SER A 151 6.44 8.10 -23.65
N ALA A 152 7.53 8.83 -23.44
CA ALA A 152 7.47 10.25 -23.07
C ALA A 152 6.81 11.11 -24.16
N GLU A 153 7.17 10.92 -25.43
CA GLU A 153 6.55 11.62 -26.56
C GLU A 153 5.05 11.34 -26.65
N ASN A 154 4.65 10.08 -26.51
CA ASN A 154 3.24 9.68 -26.58
C ASN A 154 2.43 10.27 -25.43
N LEU A 155 2.95 10.22 -24.20
CA LEU A 155 2.31 10.81 -23.03
C LEU A 155 2.14 12.32 -23.18
N LYS A 156 3.13 13.02 -23.76
CA LYS A 156 3.02 14.46 -24.06
C LYS A 156 1.89 14.74 -25.05
N LYS A 157 1.86 14.02 -26.18
CA LYS A 157 0.78 14.15 -27.19
C LYS A 157 -0.59 13.84 -26.59
N LEU A 158 -0.68 12.83 -25.73
CA LEU A 158 -1.90 12.47 -25.02
C LEU A 158 -2.33 13.61 -24.09
N GLY A 159 -1.39 14.17 -23.34
CA GLY A 159 -1.61 15.34 -22.49
C GLY A 159 -2.21 16.49 -23.28
N ASP A 160 -1.60 16.86 -24.42
CA ASP A 160 -2.06 17.96 -25.26
C ASP A 160 -3.48 17.74 -25.79
N LEU A 161 -3.82 16.50 -26.21
CA LEU A 161 -5.16 16.13 -26.69
C LEU A 161 -6.25 16.31 -25.62
N TYR A 162 -5.97 15.93 -24.37
CA TYR A 162 -6.97 15.99 -23.29
C TYR A 162 -6.99 17.33 -22.54
N HIS A 163 -6.02 18.22 -22.73
CA HIS A 163 -6.11 19.61 -22.26
C HIS A 163 -6.82 20.52 -23.28
N ALA A 164 -6.81 20.18 -24.57
CA ALA A 164 -7.50 20.93 -25.61
C ALA A 164 -9.03 20.70 -25.64
N ALA A 165 -9.54 19.74 -24.86
CA ALA A 165 -10.96 19.41 -24.76
C ALA A 165 -11.54 19.91 -23.41
N ILE A 166 -11.58 21.23 -23.23
CA ILE A 166 -12.39 21.93 -22.22
C ILE A 166 -13.12 23.07 -22.91
#